data_AF-A0A2S9FE34-F1
#
_entry.id   AF-A0A2S9FE34-F1
#
_cell.length_a   1.000
_cell.length_b   1.000
_cell.length_c   1.000
_cell.angle_alpha   90.00
_cell.angle_beta   90.00
_cell.angle_gamma   90.00
#
_symmetry.space_group_name_H-M   'P 1'
#
loop_
_entity.id
_entity.type
_entity.pdbx_description
1 polymer ?
#
loop_
_entity_poly.entity_id
_entity_poly.type
_entity_poly.pdbx_seq_one_letter_code
_entity_poly.pdbx_strand_id
1 'polypeptide(L)'
;MSDLIVRKLRFAFANHHVPFVWNEANPAFSSMANAVSFLAIGFEKMIGSMIPEAMPHIADPAVAEEADAFVRQEGQHSMAHRQHAKGLIKSYPGLKETLDKVVA
;
A
#
# COMPACT_ATOMS: atom_id res chain seq x y z
N MET A 1 -22.74 -10.94 -6.37
CA MET A 1 -21.84 -11.42 -5.32
C MET A 1 -20.43 -11.38 -5.84
N SER A 2 -19.61 -10.51 -5.27
CA SER A 2 -18.19 -10.40 -5.62
C SER A 2 -17.44 -11.68 -5.23
N ASP A 3 -16.54 -12.14 -6.10
CA ASP A 3 -15.61 -13.24 -5.80
C ASP A 3 -14.37 -12.76 -5.01
N LEU A 4 -14.23 -11.44 -4.81
CA LEU A 4 -13.11 -10.83 -4.12
C LEU A 4 -13.20 -11.09 -2.62
N ILE A 5 -12.23 -11.85 -2.11
CA ILE A 5 -12.09 -12.13 -0.68
C ILE A 5 -11.14 -11.11 -0.05
N VAL A 6 -11.66 -10.25 0.82
CA VAL A 6 -10.84 -9.31 1.60
C VAL A 6 -9.93 -10.08 2.57
N ARG A 7 -8.63 -9.90 2.44
CA ARG A 7 -7.58 -10.58 3.21
C ARG A 7 -6.66 -9.59 3.88
N LYS A 8 -6.46 -9.80 5.19
CA LYS A 8 -5.43 -9.11 5.96
C LYS A 8 -4.05 -9.68 5.63
N LEU A 9 -3.18 -8.86 5.07
CA LEU A 9 -1.77 -9.19 4.87
C LEU A 9 -1.05 -9.19 6.23
N ARG A 10 -0.31 -10.26 6.54
CA ARG A 10 0.37 -10.47 7.82
C ARG A 10 1.90 -10.47 7.67
N PHE A 11 2.44 -9.45 7.00
CA PHE A 11 3.89 -9.28 6.93
C PHE A 11 4.44 -8.86 8.30
N ALA A 12 5.39 -9.62 8.83
CA ALA A 12 5.93 -9.42 10.17
C ALA A 12 7.15 -8.48 10.19
N PHE A 13 7.09 -7.35 9.45
CA PHE A 13 8.19 -6.40 9.31
C PHE A 13 8.72 -5.84 10.65
N ALA A 14 7.89 -5.84 11.69
CA ALA A 14 8.29 -5.39 13.02
C ALA A 14 9.01 -6.46 13.86
N ASN A 15 8.89 -7.74 13.49
CA ASN A 15 9.30 -8.86 14.35
C ASN A 15 10.72 -9.38 14.04
N HIS A 16 11.26 -9.07 12.87
CA HIS A 16 12.59 -9.50 12.46
C HIS A 16 13.26 -8.46 11.56
N HIS A 17 14.57 -8.60 11.37
CA HIS A 17 15.32 -7.77 10.44
C HIS A 17 14.86 -8.00 9.00
N VAL A 18 14.63 -6.92 8.25
CA VAL A 18 14.23 -6.95 6.85
C VAL A 18 15.41 -6.53 5.98
N PRO A 19 15.97 -7.41 5.13
CA PRO A 19 17.03 -7.03 4.22
C PRO A 19 16.46 -6.21 3.06
N PHE A 20 16.47 -4.88 3.18
CA PHE A 20 15.94 -4.00 2.13
C PHE A 20 16.79 -3.97 0.86
N VAL A 21 18.02 -4.49 0.90
CA VAL A 21 18.80 -4.88 -0.29
C VAL A 21 18.70 -6.41 -0.42
N TRP A 22 17.56 -6.89 -0.88
CA TRP A 22 17.26 -8.33 -0.97
C TRP A 22 17.85 -8.98 -2.22
N ASN A 23 18.17 -8.19 -3.25
CA ASN A 23 18.94 -8.62 -4.42
C ASN A 23 20.29 -7.90 -4.44
N GLU A 24 21.30 -8.51 -3.81
CA GLU A 24 22.65 -7.96 -3.73
C GLU A 24 23.34 -7.85 -5.10
N ALA A 25 22.98 -8.72 -6.06
CA ALA A 25 23.49 -8.65 -7.42
C ALA A 25 22.88 -7.49 -8.23
N ASN A 26 21.73 -6.96 -7.81
CA ASN A 26 21.11 -5.77 -8.39
C ASN A 26 20.49 -4.87 -7.29
N PRO A 27 21.33 -4.12 -6.55
CA PRO A 27 20.86 -3.27 -5.47
C PRO A 27 19.92 -2.16 -5.95
N ALA A 28 20.14 -1.64 -7.16
CA ALA A 28 19.29 -0.61 -7.76
C ALA A 28 17.85 -1.09 -7.92
N PHE A 29 17.65 -2.35 -8.33
CA PHE A 29 16.31 -2.93 -8.42
C PHE A 29 15.65 -3.08 -7.04
N SER A 30 16.41 -3.52 -6.03
CA SER A 30 15.91 -3.58 -4.65
C SER A 30 15.45 -2.20 -4.17
N SER A 31 16.28 -1.17 -4.38
CA SER A 31 15.96 0.22 -4.02
C SER A 31 14.74 0.76 -4.74
N MET A 32 14.60 0.48 -6.05
CA MET A 32 13.44 0.91 -6.82
C MET A 32 12.15 0.24 -6.32
N ALA A 33 12.19 -1.07 -6.05
CA ALA A 33 11.05 -1.79 -5.47
C ALA A 33 10.67 -1.25 -4.08
N ASN A 34 11.65 -0.87 -3.26
CA ASN A 34 11.38 -0.23 -1.97
C ASN A 34 10.68 1.13 -2.14
N ALA A 35 11.07 1.91 -3.15
CA ALA A 35 10.46 3.21 -3.44
C ALA A 35 8.97 3.10 -3.82
N VAL A 36 8.56 1.99 -4.47
CA VAL A 36 7.15 1.72 -4.78
C VAL A 36 6.27 1.73 -3.53
N SER A 37 6.79 1.32 -2.37
CA SER A 37 5.99 1.36 -1.13
C SER A 37 5.65 2.78 -0.69
N PHE A 38 6.46 3.78 -1.04
CA PHE A 38 6.13 5.19 -0.76
C PHE A 38 5.11 5.69 -1.76
N LEU A 39 5.32 5.41 -3.05
CA LEU A 39 4.36 5.78 -4.11
C LEU A 39 2.96 5.20 -3.85
N ALA A 40 2.88 3.91 -3.48
CA ALA A 40 1.63 3.22 -3.21
C ALA A 40 0.82 3.92 -2.11
N ILE A 41 1.46 4.35 -1.01
CA ILE A 41 0.78 5.04 0.08
C ILE A 41 0.05 6.31 -0.38
N GLY A 42 0.66 7.09 -1.28
CA GLY A 42 0.03 8.29 -1.85
C GLY A 42 -1.11 7.93 -2.80
N PHE A 43 -0.89 6.93 -3.66
CA PHE A 43 -1.88 6.46 -4.62
C PHE A 43 -3.12 5.85 -3.94
N GLU A 44 -2.93 5.09 -2.87
CA GLU A 44 -4.01 4.46 -2.10
C GLU A 44 -4.82 5.49 -1.32
N LYS A 45 -4.20 6.58 -0.83
CA LYS A 45 -4.93 7.73 -0.24
C LYS A 45 -5.92 8.29 -1.27
N MET A 46 -5.49 8.45 -2.52
CA MET A 46 -6.36 8.88 -3.62
C MET A 46 -7.47 7.87 -3.90
N ILE A 47 -7.16 6.57 -4.04
CA ILE A 47 -8.17 5.52 -4.28
C ILE A 47 -9.21 5.49 -3.14
N GLY A 48 -8.77 5.51 -1.89
CA GLY A 48 -9.63 5.46 -0.72
C GLY A 48 -10.61 6.64 -0.63
N SER A 49 -10.27 7.79 -1.20
CA SER A 49 -11.17 8.95 -1.34
C SER A 49 -12.05 8.86 -2.59
N MET A 50 -11.46 8.46 -3.72
CA MET A 50 -12.13 8.44 -5.03
C MET A 50 -13.25 7.41 -5.11
N ILE A 51 -13.07 6.21 -4.55
CA ILE A 51 -14.09 5.16 -4.65
C ILE A 51 -15.40 5.57 -3.96
N PRO A 52 -15.42 6.05 -2.70
CA PRO A 52 -16.64 6.57 -2.07
C PRO A 52 -17.34 7.66 -2.88
N GLU A 53 -16.59 8.56 -3.53
CA GLU A 53 -17.15 9.59 -4.41
C GLU A 53 -17.76 8.99 -5.69
N ALA A 54 -17.19 7.91 -6.21
CA ALA A 54 -17.68 7.22 -7.40
C ALA A 54 -18.92 6.34 -7.11
N MET A 55 -19.07 5.81 -5.89
CA MET A 55 -20.14 4.85 -5.53
C MET A 55 -21.55 5.29 -5.95
N PRO A 56 -21.99 6.55 -5.73
CA PRO A 56 -23.33 7.01 -6.16
C PRO A 56 -23.55 6.99 -7.68
N HIS A 57 -22.48 6.92 -8.47
CA HIS A 57 -22.52 6.92 -9.93
C HIS A 57 -22.49 5.50 -10.53
N ILE A 58 -22.28 4.47 -9.72
CA ILE A 58 -22.25 3.07 -10.16
C ILE A 58 -23.67 2.51 -10.15
N ALA A 59 -24.28 2.43 -11.34
CA ALA A 59 -25.67 1.96 -11.48
C ALA A 59 -25.82 0.43 -11.41
N ASP A 60 -24.80 -0.32 -11.80
CA ASP A 60 -24.82 -1.79 -11.76
C ASP A 60 -24.53 -2.28 -10.32
N PRO A 61 -25.49 -2.96 -9.65
CA PRO A 61 -25.29 -3.44 -8.29
C PRO A 61 -24.12 -4.42 -8.14
N ALA A 62 -23.80 -5.21 -9.17
CA ALA A 62 -22.68 -6.14 -9.13
C ALA A 62 -21.33 -5.40 -9.16
N VAL A 63 -21.25 -4.30 -9.92
CA VAL A 63 -20.06 -3.44 -9.97
C VAL A 63 -19.89 -2.66 -8.66
N ALA A 64 -21.00 -2.18 -8.08
CA ALA A 64 -20.95 -1.49 -6.79
C ALA A 64 -20.45 -2.42 -5.66
N GLU A 65 -20.89 -3.68 -5.68
CA GLU A 65 -20.43 -4.69 -4.74
C GLU A 65 -18.92 -5.00 -4.88
N GLU A 66 -18.44 -5.15 -6.12
CA GLU A 66 -17.01 -5.34 -6.39
C GLU A 66 -16.18 -4.13 -5.96
N ALA A 67 -16.66 -2.90 -6.20
CA ALA A 67 -15.98 -1.68 -5.80
C ALA A 67 -15.85 -1.54 -4.27
N ASP A 68 -16.89 -1.92 -3.50
CA ASP A 68 -16.81 -2.00 -2.03
C ASP A 68 -15.76 -3.03 -1.57
N ALA A 69 -15.80 -4.23 -2.16
CA ALA A 69 -14.83 -5.27 -1.82
C ALA A 69 -13.39 -4.85 -2.15
N PHE A 70 -13.19 -4.21 -3.31
CA PHE A 70 -11.91 -3.66 -3.75
C PHE A 70 -11.37 -2.61 -2.79
N VAL A 71 -12.15 -1.57 -2.45
CA VAL A 71 -11.65 -0.49 -1.56
C VAL A 71 -11.32 -1.01 -0.16
N ARG A 72 -12.05 -2.02 0.32
CA ARG A 72 -11.74 -2.70 1.59
C ARG A 72 -10.43 -3.48 1.52
N GLN A 73 -10.16 -4.14 0.40
CA GLN A 73 -8.88 -4.83 0.17
C GLN A 73 -7.73 -3.84 0.03
N GLU A 74 -7.91 -2.74 -0.70
CA GLU A 74 -6.89 -1.67 -0.80
C GLU A 74 -6.59 -1.03 0.56
N GLY A 75 -7.57 -0.94 1.46
CA GLY A 75 -7.33 -0.56 2.85
C GLY A 75 -6.36 -1.51 3.57
N GLN A 76 -6.49 -2.83 3.36
CA GLN A 76 -5.54 -3.81 3.91
C GLN A 76 -4.17 -3.70 3.25
N HIS A 77 -4.14 -3.48 1.95
CA HIS A 77 -2.93 -3.31 1.14
C HIS A 77 -2.12 -2.09 1.60
N SER A 78 -2.79 -0.96 1.80
CA SER A 78 -2.16 0.28 2.26
C SER A 78 -1.50 0.16 3.62
N MET A 79 -2.13 -0.59 4.52
CA MET A 79 -1.54 -0.87 5.82
C MET A 79 -0.26 -1.70 5.71
N ALA A 80 -0.11 -2.57 4.70
CA ALA A 80 1.12 -3.31 4.47
C ALA A 80 2.24 -2.40 3.96
N HIS A 81 1.97 -1.52 2.99
CA HIS A 81 2.96 -0.55 2.51
C HIS A 81 3.41 0.41 3.60
N ARG A 82 2.48 0.90 4.44
CA ARG A 82 2.83 1.73 5.61
C ARG A 82 3.74 1.00 6.59
N GLN A 83 3.51 -0.29 6.84
CA GLN A 83 4.37 -1.09 7.73
C GLN A 83 5.76 -1.30 7.11
N HIS A 84 5.83 -1.60 5.81
CA HIS A 84 7.09 -1.71 5.07
C HIS A 84 7.90 -0.40 5.13
N ALA A 85 7.26 0.74 4.80
CA ALA A 85 7.89 2.06 4.85
C ALA A 85 8.40 2.41 6.25
N LYS A 86 7.64 2.09 7.30
CA LYS A 86 8.11 2.24 8.70
C LYS A 86 9.35 1.41 8.99
N GLY A 87 9.39 0.15 8.52
CA GLY A 87 10.58 -0.70 8.63
C GLY A 87 11.78 -0.10 7.91
N LEU A 88 11.58 0.41 6.69
CA LEU A 88 12.65 1.02 5.89
C LEU A 88 13.17 2.32 6.55
N ILE A 89 12.29 3.18 7.06
CA ILE A 89 12.66 4.41 7.78
C ILE A 89 13.44 4.10 9.05
N LYS A 90 13.13 3.00 9.75
CA LYS A 90 13.90 2.58 10.93
C LYS A 90 15.37 2.31 10.57
N SER A 91 15.63 1.71 9.41
CA SER A 91 16.99 1.47 8.90
C SER A 91 17.61 2.71 8.23
N TYR A 92 16.79 3.57 7.62
CA TYR A 92 17.20 4.75 6.85
C TYR A 92 16.36 5.98 7.24
N PRO A 93 16.69 6.65 8.37
CA PRO A 93 15.83 7.72 8.94
C PRO A 93 15.55 8.90 8.01
N GLY A 94 16.47 9.21 7.08
CA GLY A 94 16.29 10.30 6.10
C GLY A 94 15.07 10.14 5.19
N LEU A 95 14.55 8.91 5.02
CA LEU A 95 13.35 8.65 4.22
C LEU A 95 12.06 9.14 4.87
N LYS A 96 12.09 9.58 6.13
CA LYS A 96 10.92 10.16 6.79
C LYS A 96 10.41 11.39 6.03
N GLU A 97 11.30 12.24 5.54
CA GLU A 97 10.91 13.43 4.77
C GLU A 97 10.15 13.05 3.49
N THR A 98 10.57 11.99 2.81
CA THR A 98 9.87 11.47 1.62
C THR A 98 8.47 10.99 1.98
N LEU A 99 8.31 10.24 3.07
CA LEU A 99 6.98 9.80 3.50
C LEU A 99 6.08 10.98 3.83
N ASP A 100 6.58 11.96 4.59
CA ASP A 100 5.83 13.15 4.99
C ASP A 100 5.32 13.93 3.76
N LYS A 101 6.17 14.10 2.72
CA LYS A 101 5.79 14.75 1.47
C LYS A 101 4.71 13.99 0.68
N VAL A 102 4.74 12.67 0.72
CA VAL A 102 3.75 11.84 -0.01
C VAL A 102 2.39 11.82 0.69
N VAL A 103 2.37 11.91 2.02
CA VAL A 103 1.11 11.81 2.81
C VAL A 103 0.46 13.15 3.11
N ALA A 104 1.15 14.27 2.88
CA ALA A 104 0.56 15.62 2.93
C ALA A 104 -0.74 15.67 2.12
#